data_AF-A0A4V1M604-F1
#
_entry.id   AF-A0A4V1M604-F1
#
_cell.length_a   1.000
_cell.length_b   1.000
_cell.length_c   1.000
_cell.angle_alpha   90.00
_cell.angle_beta   90.00
_cell.angle_gamma   90.00
#
_symmetry.space_group_name_H-M   'P 1'
#
loop_
_entity.id
_entity.type
_entity.pdbx_description
1 polymer ?
#
loop_
_entity_poly.entity_id
_entity_poly.type
_entity_poly.pdbx_seq_one_letter_code
_entity_poly.pdbx_strand_id
1 'polypeptide(L)'
;MSVLAARKCERHPSREAVARCPSCDGHFCRECVVEHAGQLLCAACLAKQTATPKNADRARWRRAGRAARLVAAVVWLWVVFYGFGQFLKTIPSKVHEGTVWRLGD
;
A
#
# COMPACT_ATOMS: atom_id res chain seq x y z
N MET A 1 9.23 -34.06 -32.14
CA MET A 1 7.84 -33.70 -32.48
C MET A 1 7.33 -32.74 -31.41
N SER A 2 7.00 -31.51 -31.77
CA SER A 2 6.68 -30.43 -30.82
C SER A 2 5.28 -30.62 -30.25
N VAL A 3 5.18 -30.89 -28.94
CA VAL A 3 3.95 -31.27 -28.21
C VAL A 3 2.82 -30.21 -28.30
N LEU A 4 3.15 -28.96 -28.67
CA LEU A 4 2.19 -27.87 -28.81
C LEU A 4 1.24 -28.05 -30.02
N ALA A 5 1.71 -28.63 -31.13
CA ALA A 5 0.92 -28.76 -32.37
C ALA A 5 -0.24 -29.78 -32.25
N ALA A 6 -0.16 -30.72 -31.31
CA ALA A 6 -1.21 -31.74 -31.11
C ALA A 6 -2.41 -31.21 -30.31
N ARG A 7 -2.31 -30.04 -29.67
CA ARG A 7 -3.38 -29.47 -28.86
C ARG A 7 -4.21 -28.47 -29.67
N LYS A 8 -5.49 -28.34 -29.33
CA LYS A 8 -6.39 -27.34 -29.93
C LYS A 8 -6.37 -26.04 -29.13
N CYS A 9 -6.70 -24.94 -29.78
CA CYS A 9 -6.88 -23.66 -29.13
C CYS A 9 -8.08 -23.70 -28.17
N GLU A 10 -7.88 -23.27 -26.92
CA GLU A 10 -8.94 -23.24 -25.90
C GLU A 10 -10.09 -22.27 -26.25
N ARG A 11 -9.86 -21.30 -27.15
CA ARG A 11 -10.88 -20.37 -27.63
C ARG A 11 -11.48 -20.76 -28.98
N HIS A 12 -10.78 -21.57 -29.76
CA HIS A 12 -11.20 -22.01 -31.11
C HIS A 12 -11.02 -23.53 -31.26
N PRO A 13 -12.06 -24.35 -31.00
CA PRO A 13 -11.98 -25.82 -31.05
C PRO A 13 -11.68 -26.41 -32.43
N SER A 14 -11.77 -25.61 -33.49
CA SER A 14 -11.43 -25.99 -34.87
C SER A 14 -9.98 -25.70 -35.24
N ARG A 15 -9.21 -25.00 -34.38
CA ARG A 15 -7.85 -24.55 -34.69
C ARG A 15 -6.82 -25.21 -33.80
N GLU A 16 -5.66 -25.49 -34.39
CA GLU A 16 -4.50 -25.99 -33.67
C GLU A 16 -3.86 -24.87 -32.82
N ALA A 17 -3.36 -25.25 -31.65
CA ALA A 17 -2.59 -24.37 -30.80
C ALA A 17 -1.15 -24.28 -31.32
N VAL A 18 -0.61 -23.07 -31.30
CA VAL A 18 0.77 -22.80 -31.74
C VAL A 18 1.64 -22.26 -30.61
N ALA A 19 1.03 -21.79 -29.53
CA ALA A 19 1.73 -21.24 -28.38
C ALA A 19 0.99 -21.57 -27.07
N ARG A 20 1.76 -21.60 -25.98
CA ARG A 20 1.25 -21.71 -24.61
C ARG A 20 1.43 -20.37 -23.90
N CYS A 21 0.37 -19.86 -23.26
CA CYS A 21 0.44 -18.62 -22.50
C CYS A 21 1.26 -18.85 -21.22
N PRO A 22 2.36 -18.13 -20.96
CA PRO A 22 3.18 -18.33 -19.76
C PRO A 22 2.49 -17.88 -18.47
N SER A 23 1.39 -17.12 -18.56
CA SER A 23 0.66 -16.59 -17.40
C SER A 23 -0.46 -17.52 -16.92
N CYS A 24 -1.11 -18.26 -17.82
CA CYS A 24 -2.23 -19.16 -17.46
C CYS A 24 -2.03 -20.59 -17.93
N ASP A 25 -0.89 -20.89 -18.54
CA ASP A 25 -0.53 -22.22 -19.07
C ASP A 25 -1.46 -22.79 -20.16
N GLY A 26 -2.44 -22.01 -20.62
CA GLY A 26 -3.38 -22.42 -21.64
C GLY A 26 -2.80 -22.42 -23.06
N HIS A 27 -3.41 -23.21 -23.95
CA HIS A 27 -2.96 -23.42 -25.34
C HIS A 27 -3.81 -22.60 -26.33
N PHE A 28 -3.16 -21.83 -27.20
CA PHE A 28 -3.83 -20.84 -28.04
C PHE A 28 -3.29 -20.81 -29.48
N CYS A 29 -4.15 -20.44 -30.44
CA CYS A 29 -3.77 -20.22 -31.83
C CYS A 29 -3.14 -18.83 -32.03
N ARG A 30 -2.50 -18.60 -33.19
CA ARG A 30 -1.81 -17.34 -33.54
C ARG A 30 -2.66 -16.07 -33.45
N GLU A 31 -3.99 -16.21 -33.57
CA GLU A 31 -4.94 -15.09 -33.49
C GLU A 31 -5.39 -14.80 -32.05
N CYS A 32 -5.17 -15.75 -31.13
CA CYS A 32 -5.58 -15.63 -29.73
C CYS A 32 -4.44 -15.21 -28.80
N VAL A 33 -3.18 -15.30 -29.27
CA VAL A 33 -1.99 -14.80 -28.57
C VAL A 33 -1.52 -13.49 -29.17
N VAL A 34 -0.99 -12.63 -28.33
CA VAL A 34 -0.38 -11.36 -28.69
C VAL A 34 0.97 -11.28 -27.99
N GLU A 35 1.99 -10.82 -28.70
CA GLU A 35 3.28 -10.52 -28.10
C GLU A 35 3.19 -9.25 -27.28
N HIS A 36 3.57 -9.34 -26.00
CA HIS A 36 3.67 -8.19 -25.11
C HIS A 36 4.88 -8.37 -24.20
N ALA A 37 5.77 -7.38 -24.20
CA ALA A 37 7.03 -7.40 -23.44
C ALA A 37 7.88 -8.67 -23.66
N GLY A 38 7.95 -9.17 -24.91
CA GLY A 38 8.71 -10.38 -25.27
C GLY A 38 8.05 -11.70 -24.84
N GLN A 39 6.79 -11.67 -24.41
CA GLN A 39 6.02 -12.86 -24.03
C GLN A 39 4.76 -12.99 -24.89
N LEU A 40 4.44 -14.22 -25.33
CA LEU A 40 3.19 -14.54 -26.03
C LEU A 40 2.06 -14.76 -25.02
N LEU A 41 1.19 -13.78 -24.84
CA LEU A 41 0.10 -13.81 -23.87
C LEU A 41 -1.27 -13.96 -24.54
N CYS A 42 -2.19 -14.67 -23.91
CA CYS A 42 -3.58 -14.66 -24.34
C CYS A 42 -4.26 -13.32 -24.01
N ALA A 43 -5.28 -12.94 -24.78
CA ALA A 43 -5.95 -11.65 -24.61
C ALA A 43 -6.49 -11.40 -23.18
N ALA A 44 -6.93 -12.45 -22.48
CA ALA A 44 -7.43 -12.33 -21.11
C ALA A 44 -6.29 -12.02 -20.12
N CYS A 45 -5.14 -12.68 -20.24
CA CYS A 45 -3.96 -12.40 -19.42
C CYS A 45 -3.35 -11.04 -19.75
N LEU A 46 -3.36 -10.63 -21.02
CA LEU A 46 -2.91 -9.30 -21.43
C LEU A 46 -3.79 -8.22 -20.80
N ALA A 47 -5.12 -8.36 -20.88
CA ALA A 47 -6.06 -7.40 -20.28
C ALA A 47 -5.87 -7.25 -18.75
N LYS A 48 -5.56 -8.34 -18.05
CA LYS A 48 -5.27 -8.29 -16.60
C LYS A 48 -3.97 -7.53 -16.31
N GLN A 49 -2.96 -7.67 -17.16
CA GLN A 49 -1.65 -7.02 -16.97
C GLN A 49 -1.68 -5.54 -17.36
N THR A 50 -2.47 -5.17 -18.37
CA THR A 50 -2.63 -3.78 -18.80
C THR A 50 -3.71 -3.03 -18.03
N ALA A 51 -4.54 -3.74 -17.25
CA ALA A 51 -5.49 -3.11 -16.34
C ALA A 51 -4.73 -2.22 -15.35
N THR A 52 -4.88 -0.91 -15.51
CA THR A 52 -4.30 0.07 -14.60
C THR A 52 -4.83 -0.20 -13.19
N PRO A 53 -3.96 -0.40 -12.19
CA PRO A 53 -4.44 -0.66 -10.85
C PRO A 53 -5.22 0.56 -10.38
N LYS A 54 -6.41 0.35 -9.81
CA LYS A 54 -7.23 1.36 -9.11
C LYS A 54 -6.57 1.82 -7.80
N ASN A 55 -5.26 2.06 -7.82
CA ASN A 55 -4.42 2.34 -6.65
C ASN A 55 -4.51 3.79 -6.16
N ALA A 56 -5.16 4.68 -6.91
CA ALA A 56 -5.34 6.08 -6.53
C ALA A 56 -6.07 6.20 -5.18
N ASP A 57 -7.12 5.40 -4.96
CA ASP A 57 -7.91 5.44 -3.73
C ASP A 57 -7.13 4.94 -2.52
N ARG A 58 -6.38 3.84 -2.69
CA ARG A 58 -5.51 3.30 -1.63
C ARG A 58 -4.39 4.27 -1.25
N ALA A 59 -3.82 4.97 -2.22
CA ALA A 59 -2.80 5.98 -1.98
C ALA A 59 -3.35 7.22 -1.26
N ARG A 60 -4.58 7.65 -1.58
CA ARG A 60 -5.27 8.75 -0.89
C ARG A 60 -5.59 8.40 0.56
N TRP A 61 -6.08 7.20 0.82
CA TRP A 61 -6.39 6.74 2.18
C TRP A 61 -5.13 6.63 3.05
N ARG A 62 -4.03 6.11 2.49
CA ARG A 62 -2.73 6.07 3.19
C ARG A 62 -2.23 7.47 3.54
N ARG A 63 -2.41 8.46 2.65
CA ARG A 63 -2.04 9.85 2.93
C ARG A 63 -2.90 10.46 4.03
N ALA A 64 -4.22 10.25 3.99
CA ALA A 64 -5.13 10.71 5.03
C ALA A 64 -4.77 10.12 6.42
N GLY A 65 -4.49 8.82 6.48
CA GLY A 65 -4.07 8.16 7.72
C GLY A 65 -2.74 8.70 8.30
N ARG A 66 -1.79 9.08 7.43
CA ARG A 66 -0.54 9.73 7.88
C ARG A 66 -0.80 11.13 8.45
N ALA A 67 -1.63 11.93 7.78
CA ALA A 67 -1.98 13.26 8.25
C ALA A 67 -2.69 13.21 9.62
N ALA A 68 -3.66 12.29 9.77
CA ALA A 68 -4.36 12.09 11.04
C ALA A 68 -3.41 11.73 12.19
N ARG A 69 -2.41 10.87 11.94
CA ARG A 69 -1.38 10.53 12.95
C ARG A 69 -0.52 11.72 13.35
N LEU A 70 -0.13 12.57 12.40
CA LEU A 70 0.63 13.79 12.70
C LEU A 70 -0.19 14.77 13.54
N VAL A 71 -1.45 14.98 13.18
CA VAL A 71 -2.36 15.84 13.96
C VAL A 71 -2.53 15.30 15.38
N ALA A 72 -2.75 13.99 15.54
CA ALA A 72 -2.87 13.37 16.86
C ALA A 72 -1.58 13.54 17.70
N ALA A 73 -0.40 13.39 17.09
CA ALA A 73 0.87 13.60 17.78
C ALA A 73 1.05 15.04 18.26
N VAL A 74 0.70 16.02 17.43
CA VAL A 74 0.76 17.45 17.79
C VAL A 74 -0.20 17.78 18.93
N VAL A 75 -1.45 17.28 18.84
CA VAL A 75 -2.44 17.47 19.92
C VAL A 75 -1.95 16.84 21.22
N TRP A 76 -1.36 15.65 21.17
CA TRP A 76 -0.81 14.98 22.34
C TRP A 76 0.33 15.77 22.98
N LEU A 77 1.29 16.24 22.18
CA LEU A 77 2.39 17.11 22.62
C LEU A 77 1.86 18.38 23.31
N TRP A 78 0.84 19.01 22.72
CA TRP A 78 0.22 20.20 23.28
C TRP A 78 -0.46 19.92 24.63
N VAL A 79 -1.20 18.81 24.75
CA VAL A 79 -1.84 18.40 26.00
C VAL A 79 -0.81 18.14 27.09
N VAL A 80 0.27 17.42 26.78
CA VAL A 80 1.35 17.14 27.74
C VAL A 80 2.01 18.44 28.20
N PHE A 81 2.35 19.32 27.27
CA PHE A 81 2.97 20.62 27.59
C PHE A 81 2.06 21.50 28.45
N TYR A 82 0.79 21.62 28.06
CA TYR A 82 -0.19 22.41 28.79
C TYR A 82 -0.46 21.83 30.18
N GLY A 83 -0.61 20.50 30.28
CA GLY A 83 -0.80 19.79 31.54
C GLY A 83 0.40 19.96 32.48
N PHE A 84 1.63 19.92 31.95
CA PHE A 84 2.84 20.20 32.71
C PHE A 84 2.86 21.65 33.23
N GLY A 85 2.46 22.62 32.40
CA GLY A 85 2.33 24.01 32.83
C GLY A 85 1.28 24.20 33.93
N GLN A 86 0.14 23.49 33.86
CA GLN A 86 -0.86 23.49 34.91
C GLN A 86 -0.35 22.85 36.20
N PHE A 87 0.41 21.76 36.10
CA PHE A 87 1.06 21.13 37.24
C PHE A 87 2.03 22.09 37.95
N LEU A 88 2.87 22.81 37.20
CA LEU A 88 3.79 23.80 37.77
C LEU A 88 3.05 24.93 38.51
N LYS A 89 1.85 25.31 38.08
CA LYS A 89 1.04 26.31 38.80
C LYS A 89 0.53 25.84 40.15
N THR A 90 0.50 24.53 40.41
CA THR A 90 0.09 23.98 41.72
C THR A 90 1.21 24.03 42.76
N ILE A 91 2.42 24.47 42.38
CA ILE A 91 3.55 24.61 43.31
C ILE A 91 3.21 25.71 44.35
N PRO A 92 3.31 25.42 45.66
CA PRO A 92 2.97 26.38 46.72
C PRO A 92 3.88 27.62 46.71
N SER A 93 3.31 28.79 47.01
CA SER A 93 4.06 30.07 47.12
C SER A 93 5.18 30.06 48.15
N LYS A 94 5.13 29.19 49.17
CA LYS A 94 6.23 29.01 50.13
C LYS A 94 7.56 28.61 49.46
N VAL A 95 7.49 27.91 48.32
CA VAL A 95 8.66 27.56 47.50
C VAL A 95 9.17 28.80 46.75
N HIS A 96 8.29 29.72 46.35
CA HIS A 96 8.65 30.99 45.72
C HIS A 96 9.25 32.01 46.70
N GLU A 97 8.88 31.95 47.98
CA GLU A 97 9.37 32.87 49.03
C GLU A 97 10.75 32.49 49.61
N GLY A 98 11.39 31.42 49.09
CA GLY A 98 12.72 30.98 49.54
C GLY A 98 12.77 30.44 50.98
N THR A 99 11.61 30.25 51.62
CA THR A 99 11.52 29.83 53.03
C THR A 99 11.93 28.38 53.27
N VAL A 100 11.90 27.55 52.24
CA VAL A 100 12.33 26.14 52.29
C VAL A 100 13.83 25.95 52.50
N TRP A 101 14.67 26.95 52.19
CA TRP A 101 16.13 26.89 52.38
C TRP A 101 16.61 27.50 53.71
N ARG A 102 15.69 27.96 54.58
CA ARG A 102 16.04 28.57 55.88
C ARG A 102 16.07 27.59 57.07
N LEU A 103 15.83 26.30 56.85
CA LEU A 103 15.92 25.26 57.89
C LEU A 103 17.27 24.53 57.84
N GLY A 104 18.35 25.30 57.94
CA GLY A 104 19.73 24.83 58.00
C GLY A 104 20.60 26.03 58.34
N ASP A 105 20.70 26.29 59.64
CA ASP A 105 21.74 27.08 60.33
C ASP A 105 21.79 28.60 60.07
#